data_AF-A0A6H9G9I2-F1
#
_entry.id   AF-A0A6H9G9I2-F1
#
_cell.length_a   1.000
_cell.length_b   1.000
_cell.length_c   1.000
_cell.angle_alpha   90.00
_cell.angle_beta   90.00
_cell.angle_gamma   90.00
#
_symmetry.space_group_name_H-M   'P 1'
#
loop_
_entity.id
_entity.type
_entity.pdbx_description
1 polymer ?
#
loop_
_entity_poly.entity_id
_entity_poly.type
_entity_poly.pdbx_seq_one_letter_code
_entity_poly.pdbx_strand_id
1 'polypeptide(L)'
;MAEAASFGLPVYISTGVDIYPFFKNERERLIFDISTEQDIEKALSTLDKISDDDLRYLGSFCREIALKNFSFEQFSQSLKNILIPNV
;
A
#
# COMPACT_ATOMS: atom_id res chain seq x y z
N MET A 1 -1.99 3.72 6.76
CA MET A 1 -1.23 3.05 5.69
C MET A 1 -0.96 3.95 4.50
N ALA A 2 -1.99 4.56 3.88
CA ALA A 2 -1.79 5.47 2.73
C ALA A 2 -0.82 6.62 3.04
N GLU A 3 -0.88 7.20 4.24
CA GLU A 3 0.06 8.24 4.69
C GLU A 3 1.51 7.71 4.71
N ALA A 4 1.78 6.60 5.41
CA ALA A 4 3.12 5.99 5.45
C ALA A 4 3.64 5.66 4.04
N ALA A 5 2.80 5.07 3.19
CA ALA A 5 3.12 4.79 1.81
C ALA A 5 3.46 6.08 1.03
N SER A 6 2.75 7.18 1.24
CA SER A 6 3.03 8.47 0.58
C SER A 6 4.39 9.08 0.92
N PHE A 7 4.93 8.76 2.11
CA PHE A 7 6.30 9.11 2.51
C PHE A 7 7.35 8.14 1.95
N GLY A 8 6.95 7.13 1.18
CA GLY A 8 7.85 6.13 0.62
C GLY A 8 8.26 5.05 1.61
N LEU A 9 7.47 4.86 2.69
CA LEU A 9 7.67 3.73 3.59
C LEU A 9 6.97 2.49 3.01
N PRO A 10 7.68 1.35 2.86
CA PRO A 10 7.05 0.08 2.57
C PRO A 10 6.00 -0.24 3.64
N VAL A 11 4.81 -0.67 3.22
CA VAL A 11 3.70 -1.00 4.12
C VAL A 11 3.33 -2.46 3.97
N TYR A 12 3.28 -3.19 5.08
CA TYR A 12 2.78 -4.56 5.10
C TYR A 12 1.27 -4.53 5.31
N ILE A 13 0.53 -5.20 4.43
CA ILE A 13 -0.94 -5.07 4.33
C ILE A 13 -1.55 -6.48 4.31
N SER A 14 -2.62 -6.71 5.06
CA SER A 14 -3.42 -7.93 4.91
C SER A 14 -4.47 -7.77 3.81
N THR A 15 -4.88 -8.87 3.18
CA THR A 15 -5.93 -8.89 2.15
C THR A 15 -7.29 -8.38 2.64
N GLY A 16 -7.53 -8.35 3.96
CA GLY A 16 -8.74 -7.78 4.55
C GLY A 16 -8.78 -6.25 4.59
N VAL A 17 -7.71 -5.55 4.19
CA VAL A 17 -7.65 -4.08 4.22
C VAL A 17 -8.10 -3.50 2.89
N ASP A 18 -8.97 -2.48 2.91
CA ASP A 18 -9.59 -1.89 1.70
C ASP A 18 -8.59 -1.42 0.63
N ILE A 19 -7.38 -1.03 1.03
CA ILE A 19 -6.36 -0.53 0.10
C ILE A 19 -5.50 -1.65 -0.51
N TYR A 20 -5.61 -2.91 -0.05
CA TYR A 20 -4.80 -4.02 -0.56
C TYR A 20 -4.83 -4.18 -2.10
N PRO A 21 -5.99 -4.02 -2.80
CA PRO A 21 -6.06 -4.29 -4.23
C PRO A 21 -5.11 -3.44 -5.07
N PHE A 22 -4.70 -2.28 -4.56
CA PHE A 22 -3.76 -1.38 -5.22
C PHE A 22 -2.30 -1.85 -5.11
N PHE A 23 -1.99 -2.78 -4.21
CA PHE A 23 -0.65 -3.33 -3.96
C PHE A 23 -0.48 -4.77 -4.45
N LYS A 24 -1.48 -5.33 -5.15
CA LYS A 24 -1.51 -6.74 -5.58
C LYS A 24 -0.32 -7.18 -6.44
N ASN A 25 0.35 -6.25 -7.11
CA ASN A 25 1.49 -6.54 -7.98
C ASN A 25 2.75 -6.91 -7.18
N GLU A 26 2.82 -6.49 -5.92
CA GLU A 26 3.93 -6.79 -5.00
C GLU A 26 3.48 -7.73 -3.87
N ARG A 27 2.52 -8.62 -4.18
CA ARG A 27 1.87 -9.49 -3.18
C ARG A 27 2.85 -10.26 -2.32
N GLU A 28 3.88 -10.83 -2.92
CA GLU A 28 4.85 -11.66 -2.20
C GLU A 28 5.75 -10.87 -1.25
N ARG A 29 5.79 -9.53 -1.38
CA ARG A 29 6.70 -8.64 -0.64
C ARG A 29 6.00 -7.69 0.31
N LEU A 30 4.75 -7.32 0.02
CA LEU A 30 3.99 -6.33 0.78
C LEU A 30 2.68 -6.88 1.37
N ILE A 31 2.19 -8.04 0.93
CA ILE A 31 0.89 -8.57 1.36
C ILE A 31 1.10 -9.76 2.30
N PHE A 32 0.66 -9.61 3.54
CA PHE A 32 0.75 -10.61 4.58
C PHE A 32 -0.59 -10.74 5.29
N ASP A 33 -1.23 -11.90 5.17
CA ASP A 33 -2.42 -12.19 5.95
C ASP A 33 -2.04 -12.58 7.37
N ILE A 34 -2.47 -11.76 8.32
CA ILE A 34 -2.16 -11.93 9.74
C ILE A 34 -3.41 -12.50 10.41
N SER A 35 -3.38 -13.79 10.73
CA SER A 35 -4.43 -14.45 11.51
C SER A 35 -3.91 -14.98 12.85
N THR A 36 -2.59 -15.08 12.99
CA THR A 36 -1.88 -15.61 14.16
C THR A 36 -0.64 -14.78 14.47
N GLU A 37 -0.07 -14.98 15.66
CA GLU A 37 1.21 -14.36 16.04
C GLU A 37 2.37 -14.86 15.14
N GLN A 38 2.33 -16.12 14.73
CA GLN A 38 3.35 -16.69 13.83
C GLN A 38 3.38 -16.00 12.46
N ASP A 39 2.23 -15.49 12.00
CA ASP A 39 2.17 -14.72 10.75
C ASP A 39 2.90 -13.37 10.89
N ILE A 40 2.82 -12.75 12.08
CA ILE A 40 3.55 -11.51 12.39
C ILE A 40 5.04 -11.78 12.38
N GLU A 41 5.50 -12.83 13.07
CA GLU A 41 6.91 -13.22 13.07
C GLU A 41 7.43 -13.49 11.66
N LYS A 42 6.65 -14.21 10.85
CA LYS A 42 6.99 -14.50 9.46
C LYS A 42 7.12 -13.21 8.64
N ALA A 43 6.16 -12.29 8.76
CA ALA A 43 6.21 -11.00 8.07
C ALA A 43 7.44 -10.19 8.53
N LEU A 44 7.70 -10.07 9.83
CA LEU A 44 8.88 -9.35 10.32
C LEU A 44 10.18 -9.99 9.83
N SER A 45 10.26 -11.32 9.73
CA SER A 45 11.44 -12.02 9.20
C SER A 45 11.75 -11.73 7.73
N THR A 46 10.79 -11.19 6.95
CA THR A 46 11.07 -10.76 5.58
C THR A 46 11.79 -9.42 5.53
N LEU A 47 11.69 -8.59 6.58
CA LEU A 47 12.47 -7.35 6.70
C LEU A 47 13.95 -7.64 6.88
N ASP A 48 14.32 -8.69 7.62
CA ASP A 48 15.74 -9.06 7.81
C ASP A 48 16.41 -9.57 6.52
N LYS A 49 15.60 -9.99 5.55
CA LYS A 49 16.04 -10.62 4.30
C LYS A 49 15.94 -9.70 3.09
N ILE A 50 15.36 -8.50 3.26
CA ILE A 50 15.19 -7.56 2.16
C ILE A 50 16.50 -6.82 1.89
N SER A 51 16.86 -6.68 0.62
CA SER A 51 18.00 -5.86 0.24
C SER A 51 17.66 -4.37 0.32
N ASP A 52 18.67 -3.50 0.48
CA ASP A 52 18.49 -2.04 0.43
C ASP A 52 17.90 -1.57 -0.92
N ASP A 53 18.23 -2.27 -2.01
CA ASP A 53 17.69 -1.99 -3.34
C ASP A 53 16.21 -2.33 -3.42
N ASP A 54 15.82 -3.50 -2.92
CA ASP A 54 14.41 -3.90 -2.84
C ASP A 54 13.63 -2.96 -1.91
N LEU A 55 14.22 -2.54 -0.78
CA LEU A 55 13.58 -1.61 0.15
C LEU A 55 13.30 -0.26 -0.52
N ARG A 56 14.28 0.29 -1.25
CA ARG A 56 14.14 1.53 -2.02
C ARG A 56 13.07 1.40 -3.11
N TYR A 57 13.08 0.27 -3.83
CA TYR A 57 12.07 -0.04 -4.84
C TYR A 57 10.67 -0.08 -4.23
N LEU A 58 10.47 -0.86 -3.15
CA LEU A 58 9.17 -0.97 -2.49
C LEU A 58 8.68 0.37 -1.94
N GLY A 59 9.59 1.19 -1.40
CA GLY A 59 9.26 2.53 -0.94
C GLY A 59 8.78 3.43 -2.09
N SER A 60 9.49 3.42 -3.22
CA SER A 60 9.08 4.16 -4.42
C SER A 60 7.73 3.67 -4.95
N PHE A 61 7.54 2.35 -5.02
CA PHE A 61 6.28 1.74 -5.43
C PHE A 61 5.12 2.16 -4.53
N CYS A 62 5.28 2.06 -3.21
CA CYS A 62 4.25 2.46 -2.25
C CYS A 62 3.89 3.94 -2.39
N ARG A 63 4.88 4.80 -2.58
CA ARG A 63 4.67 6.23 -2.81
C ARG A 63 3.90 6.51 -4.08
N GLU A 64 4.25 5.85 -5.18
CA GLU A 64 3.55 6.00 -6.45
C GLU A 64 2.08 5.60 -6.31
N ILE A 65 1.81 4.42 -5.73
CA ILE A 65 0.45 3.93 -5.49
C ILE A 65 -0.34 4.92 -4.61
N ALA A 66 0.28 5.44 -3.55
CA ALA A 66 -0.38 6.36 -2.64
C ALA A 66 -0.74 7.70 -3.31
N LEU A 67 0.20 8.31 -4.03
CA LEU A 67 -0.04 9.57 -4.73
C LEU A 67 -1.06 9.43 -5.86
N LYS A 68 -1.03 8.28 -6.56
CA LYS A 68 -1.91 8.02 -7.69
C LYS A 68 -3.36 7.75 -7.28
N ASN A 69 -3.61 7.16 -6.12
CA ASN A 69 -4.95 6.68 -5.74
C ASN A 69 -5.54 7.37 -4.50
N PHE A 70 -4.70 7.90 -3.61
CA PHE A 70 -5.13 8.44 -2.31
C PHE A 70 -4.74 9.92 -2.11
N SER A 71 -4.37 10.62 -3.19
CA SER A 71 -4.12 12.07 -3.13
C SER A 71 -5.41 12.86 -2.97
N PHE A 72 -5.29 14.06 -2.40
CA PHE A 72 -6.40 15.01 -2.32
C PHE A 72 -6.98 15.33 -3.71
N GLU A 73 -6.13 15.42 -4.73
CA GLU A 73 -6.59 15.64 -6.10
C GLU A 73 -7.54 14.53 -6.55
N GLN A 74 -7.17 13.26 -6.39
CA GLN A 74 -8.05 12.15 -6.74
C GLN A 74 -9.34 12.14 -5.93
N PHE A 75 -9.24 12.34 -4.62
CA PHE A 75 -10.41 12.46 -3.76
C PHE A 75 -11.35 13.57 -4.26
N SER A 76 -10.82 14.75 -4.58
CA SER A 76 -11.60 15.89 -5.04
C SER A 76 -12.29 15.61 -6.38
N GLN A 77 -11.64 14.88 -7.29
CA GLN A 77 -12.23 14.51 -8.57
C GLN A 77 -13.31 13.44 -8.42
N SER A 78 -13.08 12.41 -7.60
CA SER A 78 -14.10 11.42 -7.28
C SER A 78 -15.33 12.06 -6.64
N LEU A 79 -15.12 13.00 -5.70
CA LEU A 79 -16.22 13.72 -5.04
C LEU A 79 -17.01 14.58 -6.02
N LYS A 80 -16.33 15.31 -6.93
CA LYS A 80 -17.00 16.09 -7.98
C LYS A 80 -17.87 15.21 -8.87
N ASN A 81 -17.36 14.06 -9.30
CA ASN A 81 -18.10 13.14 -10.16
C ASN A 81 -19.36 12.57 -9.48
N ILE A 82 -19.35 12.42 -8.15
CA ILE A 82 -20.50 11.94 -7.37
C ILE A 82 -21.52 13.07 -7.15
N LEU A 83 -21.05 14.26 -6.75
CA LEU A 83 -21.91 15.39 -6.38
C LEU A 83 -22.47 16.16 -7.57
N ILE A 84 -21.73 16.18 -8.68
CA ILE A 84 -22.11 16.79 -9.95
C ILE A 84 -21.97 15.68 -10.99
N PRO A 85 -22.93 14.75 -11.09
CA PRO A 85 -22.94 13.79 -12.18
C PRO A 85 -22.99 14.60 -13.47
N ASN A 86 -22.02 14.42 -14.36
CA ASN A 86 -22.04 15.05 -15.67
C ASN A 86 -23.39 14.72 -16.34
N VAL A 87 -24.23 15.74 -16.53
CA VAL A 87 -25.41 15.71 -17.41
C VAL A 87 -24.97 16.19 -18.78
#